data_AF-A0A453NFJ1-F1
#
_entry.id   AF-A0A453NFJ1-F1
#
_cell.length_a   1.000
_cell.length_b   1.000
_cell.length_c   1.000
_cell.angle_alpha   90.00
_cell.angle_beta   90.00
_cell.angle_gamma   90.00
#
_symmetry.space_group_name_H-M   'P 1'
#
loop_
_entity.id
_entity.type
_entity.pdbx_description
1 polymer ?
#
loop_
_entity_poly.entity_id
_entity_poly.type
_entity_poly.pdbx_seq_one_letter_code
_entity_poly.pdbx_strand_id
1 'polypeptide(L)' 'MPEPREGVRSGHIPGTKCVPFPEMSDGAQTLLPADELSKKFEQAGISLDGPIVLTCASGVTACILALGAL' A
#
# COMPACT_ATOMS: atom_id res chain seq x y z
N MET A 1 7.55 -12.97 0.37
CA MET A 1 6.98 -14.02 1.23
C MET A 1 6.22 -15.01 0.36
N PRO A 2 6.30 -16.32 0.66
CA PRO A 2 5.43 -17.30 0.01
C PRO A 2 3.97 -17.05 0.42
N GLU A 3 3.04 -17.28 -0.50
CA GLU A 3 1.60 -17.20 -0.24
C GLU A 3 1.18 -18.34 0.71
N PRO A 4 0.57 -18.02 1.87
CA PRO A 4 0.22 -19.03 2.86
C PRO A 4 -1.01 -19.89 2.47
N ARG A 5 -1.86 -19.42 1.55
CA ARG A 5 -3.03 -20.20 1.11
C ARG A 5 -2.62 -21.29 0.13
N GLU A 6 -3.00 -22.52 0.45
CA GLU A 6 -2.75 -23.69 -0.40
C GLU A 6 -3.39 -23.50 -1.80
N GLY A 7 -2.65 -23.89 -2.84
CA GLY A 7 -3.11 -23.81 -4.23
C GLY A 7 -3.06 -22.41 -4.87
N VAL A 8 -2.70 -21.37 -4.12
CA VAL A 8 -2.60 -20.00 -4.67
C VAL A 8 -1.16 -19.70 -5.09
N ARG A 9 -0.99 -19.15 -6.30
CA ARG A 9 0.32 -18.77 -6.82
C ARG A 9 0.88 -17.59 -6.04
N SER A 10 2.13 -17.71 -5.60
CA SER A 10 2.90 -16.60 -5.03
C SER A 10 3.31 -15.60 -6.11
N GLY A 11 3.37 -14.32 -5.76
CA GLY A 11 3.84 -13.26 -6.65
C GLY A 11 3.08 -11.95 -6.47
N HIS A 12 3.31 -11.03 -7.42
CA HIS A 12 2.61 -9.76 -7.53
C HIS A 12 2.52 -9.37 -9.01
N ILE A 13 1.71 -8.37 -9.33
CA ILE A 13 1.55 -7.88 -10.70
C ILE A 13 2.88 -7.28 -11.17
N PRO A 14 3.44 -7.69 -12.32
CA PRO A 14 4.69 -7.14 -12.83
C PRO A 14 4.68 -5.62 -12.93
N GLY A 15 5.76 -4.96 -12.48
CA GLY A 15 5.91 -3.50 -12.53
C GLY A 15 5.26 -2.74 -11.37
N THR A 16 4.50 -3.41 -10.50
CA THR A 16 3.90 -2.77 -9.32
C THR A 16 4.89 -2.62 -8.16
N LYS A 17 4.58 -1.67 -7.27
CA LYS A 17 5.32 -1.42 -6.02
C LYS A 17 4.49 -1.91 -4.84
N CYS A 18 5.15 -2.56 -3.87
CA CYS A 18 4.50 -2.98 -2.64
C CYS A 18 4.72 -1.92 -1.57
N VAL A 19 3.63 -1.37 -1.03
CA VAL A 19 3.66 -0.45 0.11
C VAL A 19 2.92 -1.12 1.28
N PRO A 20 3.62 -1.53 2.36
CA PRO A 20 2.99 -2.26 3.44
C PRO A 20 1.98 -1.39 4.22
N PHE A 21 0.74 -1.84 4.35
CA PHE A 21 -0.28 -1.10 5.11
C PHE A 21 0.10 -0.75 6.57
N PRO A 22 0.88 -1.56 7.33
CA PRO A 22 1.22 -1.22 8.70
C PRO A 22 2.10 0.02 8.78
N GLU A 23 2.76 0.38 7.69
CA GLU A 23 3.58 1.59 7.60
C GLU A 23 2.75 2.87 7.47
N MET A 24 1.44 2.77 7.24
CA MET A 24 0.54 3.93 7.12
C MET A 24 0.00 4.41 8.46
N SER A 25 0.26 3.69 9.56
CA SER A 25 -0.22 4.04 10.89
C SER A 25 0.91 4.15 11.91
N ASP A 26 0.63 4.87 13.00
CA ASP A 26 1.49 5.00 14.16
C ASP A 26 1.54 3.74 15.07
N GLY A 27 0.91 2.64 14.63
CA GLY A 27 0.73 1.43 15.44
C GLY A 27 -0.40 1.53 16.48
N ALA A 28 -0.98 2.71 16.70
CA ALA A 28 -2.13 2.98 17.58
C ALA A 28 -3.44 3.13 16.79
N GLN A 29 -3.50 2.52 15.59
CA GLN A 29 -4.64 2.55 14.67
C GLN A 29 -4.97 3.93 14.09
N THR A 30 -4.07 4.91 14.21
CA THR A 30 -4.24 6.24 13.61
C THR A 30 -3.33 6.36 12.40
N LEU A 31 -3.83 6.96 11.31
CA LEU A 31 -3.00 7.25 10.15
C LEU A 31 -1.90 8.24 10.50
N LEU A 32 -0.74 8.07 9.89
CA LEU A 32 0.34 9.06 9.99
C LEU A 32 -0.09 10.41 9.40
N PRO A 33 0.57 11.52 9.80
CA PRO A 33 0.37 12.82 9.17
C PRO A 33 0.58 12.77 7.64
N ALA A 34 -0.12 13.64 6.91
CA ALA A 34 -0.11 13.65 5.45
C ALA A 34 1.29 13.80 4.83
N ASP A 35 2.19 14.56 5.48
CA ASP A 35 3.57 14.73 4.99
C ASP A 35 4.41 13.45 5.18
N GLU A 36 4.15 12.67 6.24
CA GLU A 36 4.80 11.37 6.45
C GLU A 36 4.28 10.31 5.48
N LEU A 37 2.96 10.32 5.22
CA LEU A 37 2.35 9.44 4.24
C LEU A 37 2.91 9.71 2.84
N SER A 38 2.98 10.99 2.44
CA SER A 38 3.55 11.39 1.14
C SER A 38 4.99 10.90 0.97
N LYS A 39 5.83 11.08 2.01
CA LYS A 39 7.22 10.56 2.01
C LYS A 39 7.28 9.05 1.83
N LYS A 40 6.32 8.28 2.39
CA LYS A 40 6.28 6.82 2.22
C LYS A 40 5.97 6.41 0.77
N PHE A 41 5.07 7.12 0.09
CA PHE A 41 4.83 6.90 -1.33
C PHE A 41 6.06 7.25 -2.18
N GLU A 42 6.71 8.39 -1.92
CA GLU A 42 7.93 8.80 -2.61
C GLU A 42 9.08 7.79 -2.42
N GLN A 43 9.27 7.29 -1.19
CA GLN A 43 10.26 6.26 -0.87
C GLN A 43 9.98 4.94 -1.61
N ALA A 44 8.72 4.62 -1.87
CA ALA A 44 8.33 3.48 -2.70
C ALA A 44 8.48 3.75 -4.21
N GLY A 45 8.85 4.97 -4.60
CA GLY A 45 8.97 5.41 -5.99
C GLY A 45 7.61 5.66 -6.66
N ILE A 46 6.62 6.10 -5.89
CA ILE A 46 5.26 6.40 -6.36
C ILE A 46 5.05 7.92 -6.27
N SER A 47 4.73 8.56 -7.39
CA SER A 47 4.28 9.96 -7.41
C SER A 47 2.77 9.99 -7.20
N LEU A 48 2.32 10.94 -6.36
CA LEU A 48 0.90 11.20 -6.08
C LEU A 48 0.30 12.29 -7.00
N ASP A 49 1.08 12.82 -7.95
CA ASP A 49 0.66 13.91 -8.85
C ASP A 49 -0.26 13.44 -10.00
N GLY A 50 -0.56 12.14 -10.05
CA GLY A 50 -1.30 11.51 -11.14
C GLY A 50 -2.20 10.38 -10.67
N PRO A 51 -2.95 9.77 -11.59
CA PRO A 51 -3.85 8.68 -11.27
C PRO A 51 -3.07 7.46 -10.76
N ILE A 52 -3.47 6.95 -9.61
CA ILE A 52 -2.89 5.78 -8.95
C ILE A 52 -3.91 4.65 -8.86
N VAL A 53 -3.45 3.42 -9.07
CA VAL A 53 -4.24 2.21 -8.87
C VAL A 53 -3.69 1.46 -7.69
N LEU A 54 -4.54 1.22 -6.69
CA LEU A 54 -4.21 0.49 -5.49
C LEU A 54 -5.00 -0.82 -5.48
N THR A 55 -4.33 -1.90 -5.14
CA THR A 55 -4.96 -3.22 -5.13
C THR A 55 -4.40 -4.09 -4.01
N CYS A 56 -5.26 -4.92 -3.46
CA CYS A 56 -4.90 -6.08 -2.65
C CYS A 56 -5.83 -7.23 -3.02
N ALA A 57 -5.65 -8.40 -2.40
CA ALA A 57 -6.45 -9.58 -2.75
C ALA A 57 -7.97 -9.36 -2.66
N SER A 58 -8.45 -8.61 -1.66
CA SER A 58 -9.88 -8.32 -1.44
C SER A 58 -10.27 -6.85 -1.68
N GLY A 59 -9.32 -5.98 -2.01
CA GLY A 59 -9.50 -4.52 -2.07
C GLY A 59 -9.53 -3.80 -0.72
N VAL A 60 -9.85 -4.46 0.39
CA VAL A 60 -10.06 -3.80 1.69
C VAL A 60 -8.81 -3.08 2.19
N THR A 61 -7.64 -3.75 2.18
CA THR A 61 -6.37 -3.13 2.60
C THR A 61 -5.93 -2.02 1.66
N ALA A 62 -6.29 -2.09 0.38
CA ALA A 62 -5.96 -1.05 -0.59
C ALA A 62 -6.66 0.29 -0.25
N CYS A 63 -7.84 0.25 0.38
CA CYS A 63 -8.55 1.45 0.83
C CYS A 63 -7.77 2.25 1.89
N ILE A 64 -6.93 1.60 2.71
CA ILE A 64 -6.09 2.29 3.70
C ILE A 64 -5.05 3.15 2.98
N LEU A 65 -4.39 2.58 1.96
CA LEU A 65 -3.44 3.32 1.12
C LEU A 65 -4.16 4.40 0.32
N ALA A 66 -5.38 4.14 -0.15
CA ALA A 66 -6.16 5.12 -0.90
C ALA A 66 -6.47 6.35 -0.04
N LEU A 67 -6.87 6.14 1.21
CA LEU A 67 -7.10 7.22 2.16
C LEU A 67 -5.82 7.99 2.47
N GLY A 68 -4.68 7.30 2.59
CA GLY A 68 -3.39 7.96 2.84
C GLY A 68 -2.78 8.66 1.62
N ALA A 69 -3.32 8.44 0.43
CA ALA A 69 -2.91 9.05 -0.82
C ALA A 69 -3.80 10.24 -1.25
N LEU A 70 -4.79 10.62 -0.42
CA LEU A 70 -5.59 11.83 -0.55
C LEU A 70 -4.88 13.03 0.08
#